data_AF-A0A832ANE2-F1
#
_entry.id   AF-A0A832ANE2-F1
#
_cell.length_a   1.000
_cell.length_b   1.000
_cell.length_c   1.000
_cell.angle_alpha   90.00
_cell.angle_beta   90.00
_cell.angle_gamma   90.00
#
_symmetry.space_group_name_H-M   'P 1'
#
loop_
_entity.id
_entity.type
_entity.pdbx_description
1 polymer ?
#
loop_
_entity_poly.entity_id
_entity_poly.type
_entity_poly.pdbx_seq_one_letter_code
_entity_poly.pdbx_strand_id
1 'polypeptide(L)' 'MGKSPLADAEISKIWICKKCKARNKAGSKKCRRCGYRFLRPRRKELKTKK' A
#
# COMPACT_ATOMS: atom_id res chain seq x y z
N MET A 1 -6.12 16.49 16.00
CA MET A 1 -5.62 15.14 16.29
C MET A 1 -4.45 14.79 15.37
N GLY A 2 -3.37 14.26 15.96
CA GLY A 2 -1.99 14.34 15.45
C GLY A 2 -1.68 13.53 14.19
N LYS A 3 -0.96 14.17 13.28
CA LYS A 3 -0.37 13.55 12.10
C LYS A 3 0.96 12.92 12.53
N SER A 4 0.95 11.62 12.85
CA SER A 4 2.17 10.89 13.19
C SER A 4 2.95 10.53 11.92
N PRO A 5 4.11 11.14 11.65
CA PRO A 5 4.85 10.91 10.39
C PRO A 5 5.35 9.47 10.25
N LEU A 6 5.61 8.79 11.37
CA LEU A 6 6.02 7.38 11.40
C LEU A 6 4.92 6.45 10.88
N ALA A 7 3.65 6.70 11.24
CA ALA A 7 2.53 5.91 10.80
C ALA A 7 2.26 6.08 9.30
N ASP A 8 2.39 7.30 8.77
CA ASP A 8 2.24 7.58 7.34
C ASP A 8 3.29 6.84 6.49
N ALA A 9 4.54 6.81 6.98
CA ALA A 9 5.64 6.10 6.34
C ALA A 9 5.40 4.58 6.28
N GLU A 10 4.76 3.98 7.29
CA GLU A 10 4.37 2.56 7.26
C GLU A 10 3.20 2.31 6.30
N ILE A 11 2.17 3.16 6.31
CA ILE A 11 1.00 3.02 5.44
C ILE A 11 1.40 3.14 3.96
N SER A 12 2.39 3.99 3.66
CA SER A 12 3.00 4.11 2.33
C SER A 12 3.63 2.80 1.82
N LYS A 13 4.11 1.92 2.70
CA LYS A 13 4.81 0.69 2.32
C LYS A 13 3.84 -0.45 2.02
N ILE A 14 2.54 -0.16 1.91
CA ILE A 14 1.52 -1.16 1.62
C ILE A 14 1.21 -1.20 0.13
N TRP A 15 1.27 -2.39 -0.44
CA TRP A 15 0.89 -2.67 -1.83
C TRP A 15 -0.39 -3.49 -1.85
N ILE A 16 -1.28 -3.20 -2.79
CA ILE A 16 -2.59 -3.81 -2.90
C ILE A 16 -2.60 -4.68 -4.16
N CYS A 17 -3.02 -5.94 -4.02
CA CYS A 17 -3.17 -6.84 -5.15
C CYS A 17 -4.34 -6.39 -6.04
N LYS A 18 -4.15 -6.28 -7.36
CA LYS A 18 -5.25 -5.93 -8.28
C LYS A 18 -6.35 -6.98 -8.36
N LYS A 19 -6.01 -8.26 -8.15
CA LYS A 19 -6.97 -9.39 -8.19
C LYS A 19 -7.80 -9.51 -6.91
N CYS A 20 -7.16 -9.81 -5.77
CA CYS A 20 -7.86 -10.10 -4.51
C CYS A 20 -7.95 -8.93 -3.52
N LYS A 21 -7.42 -7.75 -3.87
CA LYS A 21 -7.42 -6.54 -3.02
C LYS A 21 -6.71 -6.71 -1.67
N ALA A 22 -5.95 -7.79 -1.48
CA ALA A 22 -5.16 -8.03 -0.28
C ALA A 22 -4.02 -7.01 -0.14
N ARG A 23 -3.71 -6.65 1.11
CA ARG A 23 -2.58 -5.79 1.49
C ARG A 23 -1.32 -6.64 1.60
N ASN A 24 -0.26 -6.22 0.92
CA ASN A 24 1.04 -6.89 0.87
C ASN A 24 2.13 -5.86 1.19
N LYS A 25 3.32 -6.33 1.60
CA LYS A 25 4.47 -5.44 1.82
C LYS A 25 4.99 -4.91 0.47
N ALA A 26 5.46 -3.66 0.48
CA ALA A 26 6.23 -3.07 -0.60
C ALA A 26 7.43 -3.98 -0.95
N GLY A 27 7.60 -4.23 -2.24
CA GLY A 27 8.64 -5.15 -2.74
C GLY A 27 8.24 -6.63 -2.81
N SER A 28 7.01 -7.01 -2.44
CA SER A 28 6.55 -8.39 -2.66
C SER A 28 6.43 -8.69 -4.16
N LYS A 29 7.13 -9.72 -4.65
CA LYS A 29 7.07 -10.18 -6.06
C LYS A 29 5.73 -10.81 -6.45
N LYS A 30 4.97 -11.31 -5.47
CA LYS A 30 3.67 -11.95 -5.65
C LYS A 30 2.76 -11.70 -4.46
N CYS A 31 1.45 -11.69 -4.68
CA CYS A 31 0.48 -11.59 -3.62
C CYS A 31 0.53 -12.86 -2.77
N ARG A 32 0.64 -12.72 -1.44
CA ARG A 32 0.68 -13.87 -0.53
C ARG A 32 -0.62 -14.68 -0.52
N ARG A 33 -1.75 -14.06 -0.87
CA ARG A 33 -3.07 -14.70 -0.78
C ARG A 33 -3.48 -15.44 -2.05
N CYS A 34 -3.16 -14.90 -3.23
CA CYS A 34 -3.63 -15.45 -4.50
C CYS A 34 -2.51 -15.74 -5.51
N GLY A 35 -1.24 -15.48 -5.17
CA GLY A 35 -0.10 -15.70 -6.06
C GLY A 35 0.04 -14.69 -7.21
N TYR A 36 -0.87 -13.73 -7.36
CA TYR A 36 -0.85 -12.76 -8.46
C TYR A 36 0.36 -11.82 -8.41
N ARG A 37 1.05 -11.63 -9.54
CA ARG A 37 2.33 -10.87 -9.63
C ARG A 37 2.14 -9.35 -9.71
N PHE A 38 1.00 -8.86 -10.22
CA PHE A 38 0.78 -7.43 -10.36
C PHE A 38 0.09 -6.83 -9.12
N LEU A 39 0.94 -6.24 -8.28
CA LEU A 39 0.55 -5.48 -7.11
C LEU A 39 0.70 -3.99 -7.43
N ARG A 40 -0.27 -3.17 -7.01
CA ARG A 40 -0.19 -1.71 -7.13
C ARG A 40 0.19 -1.09 -5.77
N PRO A 41 0.97 -0.01 -5.73
CA PRO A 41 1.16 0.73 -4.49
C PRO A 41 -0.18 1.29 -3.99
N ARG A 42 -0.38 1.33 -2.67
CA ARG A 42 -1.47 2.10 -2.07
C ARG A 42 -1.17 3.58 -2.32
N ARG A 43 -2.18 4.31 -2.82
CA ARG A 43 -2.05 5.75 -3.07
C ARG A 43 -1.76 6.43 -1.74
N LYS A 44 -0.60 7.08 -1.62
CA LYS A 44 -0.35 8.07 -0.56
C LYS A 44 -1.38 9.17 -0.79
N GLU A 45 -2.24 9.43 0.18
CA GLU A 45 -3.09 10.61 0.14
C GLU A 45 -2.23 11.84 0.48
N LEU A 46 -1.33 12.19 -0.44
CA LEU A 46 -0.57 13.43 -0.45
C LEU A 46 -1.18 14.38 -1.47
N LYS A 47 -2.46 14.72 -1.32
CA LYS A 47 -2.99 15.96 -1.87
C LYS A 47 -4.01 16.49 -0.88
N THR A 48 -3.52 17.25 0.10
CA THR A 48 -4.29 18.43 0.52
C THR A 48 -4.58 19.17 -0.78
N LYS A 49 -5.83 19.17 -1.23
CA LYS A 49 -6.24 20.06 -2.30
C LYS A 49 -5.95 21.46 -1.77
N LYS A 50 -5.05 22.16 -2.47
CA LYS A 50 -4.78 23.58 -2.23
C LYS A 50 -6.01 24.38 -2.66
#